data_AF-A0A940U524-F1
#
_entry.id   AF-A0A940U524-F1
#
_cell.length_a   1.000
_cell.length_b   1.000
_cell.length_c   1.000
_cell.angle_alpha   90.00
_cell.angle_beta   90.00
_cell.angle_gamma   90.00
#
_symmetry.space_group_name_H-M   'P 1'
#
loop_
_entity.id
_entity.type
_entity.pdbx_description
1 polymer ?
#
loop_
_entity_poly.entity_id
_entity_poly.type
_entity_poly.pdbx_seq_one_letter_code
_entity_poly.pdbx_strand_id
1 'polypeptide(L)'
;MSRYSPCMRVLLTGFLVICLNAQAGQTLLAQSAAPPPAGEKSEDLTLPAAVDLALQNNPRVKAVLSNREIMDAQVREARSGWWPILQFSETFTRSNN
;
A
#
# COMPACT_ATOMS: atom_id res chain seq x y z
N MET A 1 -22.54 14.15 -20.33
CA MET A 1 -23.86 13.81 -19.76
C MET A 1 -23.67 13.28 -18.34
N SER A 2 -23.77 14.13 -17.33
CA SER A 2 -23.58 13.75 -15.92
C SER A 2 -24.96 13.56 -15.27
N ARG A 3 -25.54 12.36 -15.38
CA ARG A 3 -26.85 11.99 -14.79
C ARG A 3 -26.72 11.68 -13.30
N TYR A 4 -26.20 12.63 -12.53
CA TYR A 4 -26.07 12.49 -11.09
C TYR A 4 -27.06 13.41 -10.41
N SER A 5 -28.00 12.81 -9.66
CA SER A 5 -28.98 13.51 -8.84
C SER A 5 -28.27 14.51 -7.92
N PRO A 6 -28.89 15.67 -7.61
CA PRO A 6 -28.23 16.73 -6.84
C PRO A 6 -27.72 16.24 -5.48
N CYS A 7 -28.41 15.28 -4.86
CA CYS A 7 -27.99 14.64 -3.62
C CYS A 7 -26.66 13.83 -3.76
N MET A 8 -26.48 13.12 -4.87
CA MET A 8 -25.28 12.31 -5.12
C MET A 8 -24.06 13.18 -5.43
N ARG A 9 -24.27 14.34 -6.06
CA ARG A 9 -23.20 15.33 -6.27
C ARG A 9 -22.72 15.91 -4.95
N VAL A 10 -23.64 16.27 -4.03
CA VAL A 10 -23.28 16.78 -2.69
C VAL A 10 -22.51 15.74 -1.89
N LEU A 11 -22.93 14.46 -1.94
CA LEU A 11 -22.23 13.35 -1.29
C LEU A 11 -20.82 13.14 -1.85
N LEU A 12 -20.68 13.16 -3.18
CA LEU A 12 -19.39 12.95 -3.84
C LEU A 12 -18.43 14.13 -3.63
N THR A 13 -18.92 15.36 -3.63
CA THR A 13 -18.12 16.53 -3.27
C THR A 13 -17.76 16.54 -1.79
N GLY A 14 -18.67 16.14 -0.90
CA GLY A 14 -18.39 16.03 0.53
C GLY A 14 -17.31 14.99 0.82
N PHE A 15 -17.41 13.81 0.19
CA PHE A 15 -16.41 12.75 0.31
C PHE A 15 -15.04 13.21 -0.24
N LEU A 16 -15.01 13.85 -1.40
CA LEU A 16 -13.76 14.35 -2.00
C LEU A 16 -13.10 15.44 -1.13
N VAL A 17 -13.88 16.32 -0.51
CA VAL A 17 -13.38 17.34 0.43
C VAL A 17 -12.85 16.69 1.71
N ILE A 18 -13.52 15.68 2.26
CA ILE A 18 -13.04 14.94 3.44
C ILE A 18 -11.72 14.22 3.12
N CYS A 19 -11.62 13.54 1.98
CA CYS A 19 -10.39 12.87 1.56
C CYS A 19 -9.23 13.86 1.34
N LEU A 20 -9.50 15.02 0.75
CA LEU A 20 -8.47 16.05 0.53
C LEU A 20 -7.97 16.66 1.85
N ASN A 21 -8.86 16.86 2.83
CA ASN A 21 -8.48 17.34 4.17
C ASN A 21 -7.85 16.26 5.05
N ALA A 22 -8.14 14.97 4.82
CA ALA A 22 -7.47 13.87 5.49
C ALA A 22 -5.97 13.78 5.13
N GLN A 23 -5.60 14.22 3.92
CA GLN A 23 -4.22 14.22 3.45
C GLN A 23 -3.42 15.44 3.94
N ALA A 24 -4.09 16.54 4.31
CA ALA A 24 -3.47 17.71 4.91
C ALA A 24 -3.04 17.50 6.38
N GLY A 25 -3.51 16.43 7.04
CA GLY A 25 -3.11 16.04 8.40
C GLY A 25 -1.89 15.11 8.47
N GLN A 26 -1.41 14.58 7.33
CA GLN A 26 -0.15 13.84 7.25
C GLN A 26 0.96 14.75 6.74
N THR A 27 1.23 15.84 7.45
CA THR A 27 2.60 16.32 7.55
C THR A 27 3.39 15.19 8.19
N LEU A 28 3.96 14.35 7.33
CA LEU A 28 5.00 13.40 7.66
C LEU A 28 6.20 14.25 8.10
N LEU A 29 6.13 14.77 9.33
CA LEU A 29 7.31 15.17 10.05
C LEU A 29 8.18 13.93 9.97
N ALA A 30 9.31 14.07 9.27
CA ALA A 30 10.37 13.10 9.30
C ALA A 30 10.47 12.64 10.76
N GLN A 31 10.14 11.37 11.02
CA GLN A 31 10.44 10.77 12.30
C GLN A 31 11.97 10.88 12.38
N SER A 32 12.43 11.95 13.03
CA SER A 32 13.71 11.97 13.69
C SER A 32 13.63 10.75 14.58
N ALA A 33 14.22 9.65 14.10
CA ALA A 33 14.41 8.46 14.89
C ALA A 33 14.94 8.96 16.23
N ALA A 34 14.14 8.76 17.29
CA ALA A 34 14.62 9.01 18.63
C ALA A 34 15.99 8.35 18.73
N PRO A 35 17.01 9.00 19.33
CA PRO A 35 18.27 8.32 19.58
C PRO A 35 17.91 6.99 20.27
N PRO A 36 18.39 5.84 19.76
CA PRO A 36 18.10 4.56 20.40
C PRO A 36 18.42 4.70 21.89
N PRO A 37 17.60 4.12 22.78
CA PRO A 37 17.82 4.26 24.21
C PRO A 37 19.28 3.94 24.52
N ALA A 38 20.01 4.97 24.96
CA ALA A 38 21.39 4.86 25.39
C ALA A 38 21.39 4.07 26.70
N GLY A 39 21.36 2.75 26.61
CA GLY A 39 21.15 1.91 27.78
C GLY A 39 21.07 0.41 27.56
N GLU A 40 21.12 -0.11 26.34
CA GLU A 40 21.40 -1.54 26.16
C GLU A 40 22.91 -1.72 26.18
N LYS A 41 23.39 -2.21 27.33
CA LYS A 41 24.72 -2.79 27.45
C LYS A 41 24.89 -3.72 26.27
N SER A 42 25.77 -3.38 25.34
CA SER A 42 26.25 -4.32 24.36
C SER A 42 26.85 -5.47 25.16
N GLU A 43 26.09 -6.54 25.36
CA GLU A 43 26.70 -7.86 25.37
C GLU A 43 27.65 -7.87 24.18
N ASP A 44 28.91 -8.23 24.39
CA ASP A 44 29.93 -8.32 23.35
C ASP A 44 29.44 -9.31 22.29
N LEU A 45 28.56 -8.82 21.40
CA LEU A 45 28.14 -9.46 20.18
C LEU A 45 29.42 -9.53 19.40
N THR A 46 30.04 -10.71 19.45
CA THR A 46 31.17 -11.03 18.59
C THR A 46 30.86 -10.50 17.19
N LEU A 47 31.83 -9.86 16.54
CA LEU A 47 31.65 -9.26 15.21
C LEU A 47 30.76 -10.09 14.25
N PRO A 48 30.87 -11.44 14.17
CA PRO A 48 29.94 -12.23 13.36
C PRO A 48 28.47 -12.15 13.82
N ALA A 49 28.18 -12.26 15.12
CA ALA A 49 26.82 -12.20 15.65
C ALA A 49 26.14 -10.84 15.40
N ALA A 50 26.90 -9.74 15.46
CA ALA A 50 26.39 -8.41 15.15
C ALA A 50 26.02 -8.27 13.66
N VAL A 51 26.81 -8.88 12.76
CA VAL A 51 26.52 -8.88 11.31
C VAL A 51 25.27 -9.69 11.01
N ASP A 52 25.12 -10.87 11.63
CA ASP A 52 23.94 -11.72 11.44
C ASP A 52 22.66 -11.01 11.89
N LEU A 53 22.70 -10.39 13.08
CA LEU A 53 21.56 -9.62 13.60
C LEU A 53 21.25 -8.40 12.71
N ALA A 54 22.29 -7.70 12.24
CA ALA A 54 22.13 -6.56 11.35
C ALA A 54 21.48 -6.99 10.03
N LEU A 55 21.93 -8.08 9.40
CA LEU A 55 21.35 -8.57 8.15
C LEU A 55 19.90 -9.03 8.31
N GLN A 56 19.58 -9.74 9.39
CA GLN A 56 18.21 -10.19 9.68
C GLN A 56 17.24 -9.01 9.89
N ASN A 57 17.70 -7.95 10.57
CA ASN A 57 16.85 -6.80 10.90
C ASN A 57 16.99 -5.62 9.92
N ASN A 58 17.85 -5.70 8.91
CA ASN A 58 18.12 -4.59 8.00
C ASN A 58 16.86 -4.20 7.22
N PRO A 59 16.32 -2.98 7.39
CA PRO A 59 15.14 -2.52 6.66
C PRO A 59 15.38 -2.43 5.15
N ARG A 60 16.63 -2.19 4.71
CA ARG A 60 16.98 -2.17 3.27
C ARG A 60 16.86 -3.56 2.65
N VAL A 61 17.27 -4.61 3.37
CA VAL A 61 17.14 -5.99 2.89
C VAL A 61 15.66 -6.35 2.75
N LYS A 62 14.85 -6.02 3.76
CA LYS A 62 13.40 -6.23 3.72
C LYS A 62 12.74 -5.47 2.56
N ALA A 63 13.15 -4.23 2.28
CA ALA A 63 12.65 -3.44 1.16
C ALA A 63 13.01 -4.06 -0.21
N VAL A 64 14.21 -4.65 -0.34
CA VAL A 64 14.60 -5.34 -1.57
C VAL A 64 13.79 -6.62 -1.77
N LEU A 65 13.54 -7.37 -0.71
CA LEU A 65 12.70 -8.58 -0.76
C LEU A 65 11.27 -8.27 -1.16
N SER A 66 10.65 -7.25 -0.56
CA SER A 66 9.30 -6.83 -0.97
C SER A 66 9.27 -6.32 -2.41
N ASN A 67 10.29 -5.57 -2.83
CA ASN A 67 10.38 -5.11 -4.21
C ASN A 67 10.46 -6.29 -5.20
N ARG A 68 11.16 -7.37 -4.85
CA ARG A 68 11.19 -8.59 -5.66
C ARG A 68 9.80 -9.19 -5.83
N GLU A 69 9.03 -9.31 -4.76
CA GLU A 69 7.66 -9.84 -4.80
C GLU A 69 6.75 -8.99 -5.72
N ILE A 70 6.91 -7.66 -5.68
CA ILE A 70 6.20 -6.74 -6.57
C ILE A 70 6.59 -6.99 -8.03
N MET A 71 7.89 -7.09 -8.33
CA MET A 71 8.36 -7.36 -9.70
C MET A 71 7.85 -8.71 -10.21
N ASP A 72 7.85 -9.74 -9.37
CA ASP A 72 7.32 -11.06 -9.72
C ASP A 72 5.80 -11.01 -9.99
N ALA A 73 5.05 -10.22 -9.23
CA ALA A 73 3.64 -9.96 -9.48
C ALA A 73 3.40 -9.22 -10.82
N GLN A 74 4.22 -8.20 -11.12
CA GLN A 74 4.14 -7.47 -12.39
C GLN A 74 4.43 -8.36 -13.60
N VAL A 75 5.42 -9.26 -13.49
CA VAL A 75 5.69 -10.24 -14.55
C VAL A 75 4.52 -11.20 -14.73
N ARG A 76 3.88 -11.66 -13.64
CA ARG A 76 2.68 -12.49 -13.73
C ARG A 76 1.51 -11.75 -14.37
N GLU A 77 1.29 -10.49 -14.01
CA GLU A 77 0.27 -9.63 -14.61
C GLU A 77 0.53 -9.43 -16.11
N ALA A 78 1.76 -9.10 -16.51
CA ALA A 78 2.12 -8.96 -17.92
C ALA A 78 1.87 -10.25 -18.72
N ARG A 79 2.14 -11.42 -18.14
CA ARG A 79 1.85 -12.73 -18.75
C ARG A 79 0.37 -13.11 -18.75
N SER A 80 -0.43 -12.52 -17.87
CA SER A 80 -1.87 -12.80 -17.79
C SER A 80 -2.62 -12.42 -19.07
N GLY A 81 -2.09 -11.47 -19.84
CA GLY A 81 -2.62 -11.09 -21.15
C GLY A 81 -2.58 -12.19 -22.21
N TRP A 82 -1.87 -13.29 -21.97
CA TRP A 82 -1.90 -14.48 -22.84
C TRP A 82 -3.05 -15.44 -22.53
N TRP A 83 -3.80 -15.21 -21.45
CA TRP A 83 -4.90 -16.05 -21.02
C TRP A 83 -6.25 -15.34 -21.22
N PRO A 84 -7.33 -16.08 -21.50
CA PRO A 84 -8.67 -15.49 -21.57
C PRO A 84 -9.13 -15.02 -20.20
N ILE A 85 -9.86 -13.89 -20.18
CA ILE A 85 -10.48 -13.36 -18.97
C ILE A 85 -11.84 -14.04 -18.78
N LEU A 86 -12.03 -14.69 -17.63
CA LEU A 86 -13.32 -15.24 -17.23
C LEU A 86 -14.09 -14.18 -16.43
N GLN A 87 -15.21 -13.71 -16.97
CA GLN A 87 -16.11 -12.78 -16.30
C GLN A 87 -17.54 -13.33 -16.33
N PHE A 88 -18.23 -13.29 -15.20
CA PHE A 88 -19.63 -13.65 -15.07
C PHE A 88 -20.45 -12.39 -14.77
N SER A 89 -21.56 -12.18 -15.48
CA SER A 89 -22.49 -11.10 -15.22
C SER A 89 -23.91 -11.56 -15.54
N GLU A 90 -24.84 -11.24 -14.65
CA GLU A 90 -26.27 -11.46 -14.82
C GLU A 90 -26.97 -10.11 -14.80
N THR A 91 -27.79 -9.84 -15.82
CA THR A 91 -28.59 -8.61 -15.90
C THR A 91 -30.04 -8.98 -16.15
N PHE A 92 -30.93 -8.58 -15.23
CA PHE A 92 -32.37 -8.78 -15.36
C PHE A 92 -33.06 -7.46 -15.72
N THR A 93 -33.82 -7.45 -16.82
CA THR A 93 -34.63 -6.29 -17.22
C THR A 93 -36.09 -6.72 -17.36
N ARG A 94 -36.98 -6.10 -16.58
CA ARG A 94 -38.44 -6.32 -16.69
C ARG A 94 -39.07 -5.11 -17.36
N SER A 95 -39.68 -5.33 -18.52
CA SER A 95 -40.42 -4.32 -19.29
C SER A 95 -41.91 -4.65 -19.30
N ASN A 96 -42.78 -3.67 -19.04
CA ASN A 96 -44.22 -3.76 -19.25
C ASN A 96 -44.65 -2.69 -20.27
N ASN A 97 -44.79 -3.09 -21.54
CA ASN A 97 -45.69 -2.38 -22.44
C ASN A 97 -47.10 -2.92 -22.27
#